data_AF-A0A6P8Z387-F1
#
_entry.id   AF-A0A6P8Z387-F1
#
_cell.length_a   1.000
_cell.length_b   1.000
_cell.length_c   1.000
_cell.angle_alpha   90.00
_cell.angle_beta   90.00
_cell.angle_gamma   90.00
#
_symmetry.space_group_name_H-M   'P 1'
#
loop_
_entity.id
_entity.type
_entity.pdbx_description
1 polymer ?
#
loop_
_entity_poly.entity_id
_entity_poly.type
_entity_poly.pdbx_seq_one_letter_code
_entity_poly.pdbx_strand_id
1 'polypeptide(L)'
;MLRLAQLALSWLCNWLVGRYALRVAATLGSAMPSFFLATAGGALGCSLLLAVALLSTKSVALLRASLFEIAFHATAVGLYASQSSYLHVATSIYLEPYKNDLEAYTYPAIVTSYWLGYFLAALHSLDTVYALKHYGRSRR
;
A
#
# COMPACT_ATOMS: atom_id res chain seq x y z
N MET A 1 -0.05 13.50 -9.19
CA MET A 1 1.43 13.54 -9.15
C MET A 1 2.01 12.59 -8.10
N LEU A 2 1.26 12.16 -7.07
CA LEU A 2 1.73 11.20 -6.04
C LEU A 2 1.75 9.72 -6.48
N ARG A 3 1.17 9.39 -7.64
CA ARG A 3 1.03 8.01 -8.14
C ARG A 3 2.37 7.29 -8.36
N LEU A 4 3.39 7.99 -8.82
CA LEU A 4 4.75 7.42 -9.00
C LEU A 4 5.40 7.08 -7.66
N ALA A 5 5.21 7.94 -6.65
CA ALA A 5 5.72 7.69 -5.30
C ALA A 5 4.99 6.49 -4.65
N GLN A 6 3.66 6.43 -4.75
CA GLN A 6 2.86 5.28 -4.28
C GLN A 6 3.28 3.98 -4.96
N LEU A 7 3.53 4.02 -6.26
CA LEU A 7 4.00 2.87 -7.02
C LEU A 7 5.37 2.41 -6.53
N ALA A 8 6.34 3.33 -6.45
CA ALA A 8 7.70 3.03 -5.99
C ALA A 8 7.72 2.46 -4.57
N LEU A 9 6.94 3.05 -3.66
CA LEU A 9 6.80 2.59 -2.29
C LEU A 9 6.12 1.22 -2.20
N SER A 10 5.09 0.96 -3.01
CA SER A 10 4.41 -0.35 -3.04
C SER A 10 5.32 -1.44 -3.60
N TRP A 11 6.14 -1.12 -4.61
CA TRP A 11 7.19 -2.01 -5.11
C TRP A 11 8.25 -2.29 -4.06
N LEU A 12 8.71 -1.27 -3.35
CA LEU A 12 9.67 -1.41 -2.26
C LEU A 12 9.10 -2.31 -1.15
N CYS A 13 7.85 -2.11 -0.73
CA CYS A 13 7.15 -2.99 0.22
C CYS A 13 7.10 -4.43 -0.27
N ASN A 14 6.67 -4.67 -1.52
CA ASN A 14 6.61 -6.01 -2.09
C ASN A 14 7.99 -6.68 -2.14
N TRP A 15 9.04 -5.92 -2.45
CA TRP A 15 10.41 -6.43 -2.46
C TRP A 15 10.90 -6.81 -1.06
N LEU A 16 10.70 -5.94 -0.06
CA LEU A 16 11.06 -6.20 1.33
C LEU A 16 10.33 -7.42 1.89
N VAL A 17 9.02 -7.47 1.71
CA VAL A 17 8.18 -8.57 2.19
C VAL A 17 8.49 -9.87 1.46
N GLY A 18 8.66 -9.81 0.13
CA GLY A 18 9.01 -10.96 -0.71
C GLY A 18 10.37 -11.58 -0.37
N ARG A 19 11.34 -10.75 0.05
CA ARG A 19 12.69 -11.23 0.35
C ARG A 19 12.87 -11.67 1.80
N TYR A 20 12.31 -10.91 2.75
CA TYR A 20 12.55 -11.10 4.18
C TYR A 20 11.39 -11.79 4.89
N ALA A 21 10.15 -11.34 4.69
CA ALA A 21 8.98 -11.91 5.37
C ALA A 21 8.67 -13.34 4.91
N LEU A 22 9.02 -13.70 3.66
CA LEU A 22 8.82 -15.04 3.10
C LEU A 22 9.63 -16.12 3.84
N ARG A 23 10.82 -15.78 4.33
CA ARG A 23 11.69 -16.68 5.12
C ARG A 23 11.08 -17.02 6.48
N VAL A 24 10.21 -16.15 6.96
CA VAL A 24 9.63 -16.17 8.30
C VAL A 24 8.10 -16.38 8.21
N ALA A 25 7.59 -16.74 7.02
CA ALA A 25 6.17 -16.83 6.71
C ALA A 25 5.41 -17.81 7.61
N ALA A 26 6.06 -18.91 8.02
CA ALA A 26 5.45 -19.88 8.93
C ALA A 26 5.09 -19.28 10.29
N THR A 27 5.86 -18.31 10.78
CA THR A 27 5.62 -17.66 12.08
C THR A 27 4.69 -16.45 11.97
N LEU A 28 4.73 -15.71 10.85
CA LEU A 28 3.83 -14.58 10.58
C LEU A 28 2.42 -15.02 10.18
N GLY A 29 2.26 -16.26 9.73
CA GLY A 29 0.98 -16.81 9.30
C GLY A 29 0.35 -16.00 8.16
N SER A 30 -0.95 -15.72 8.29
CA SER A 30 -1.72 -14.99 7.27
C SER A 30 -1.43 -13.49 7.22
N ALA A 31 -0.69 -12.91 8.18
CA ALA A 31 -0.35 -11.48 8.18
C ALA A 31 0.58 -11.10 7.03
N MET A 32 1.51 -11.99 6.65
CA MET A 32 2.42 -11.77 5.52
C MET A 32 1.68 -11.76 4.17
N PRO A 33 0.93 -12.80 3.77
CA PRO A 33 0.27 -12.83 2.46
C PRO A 33 -0.83 -11.78 2.35
N SER A 34 -1.54 -11.45 3.43
CA SER A 34 -2.56 -10.40 3.42
C SER A 34 -1.98 -9.00 3.19
N PHE A 35 -0.86 -8.67 3.85
CA PHE A 35 -0.14 -7.43 3.60
C PHE A 35 0.43 -7.39 2.17
N PHE A 36 1.02 -8.49 1.70
CA PHE A 36 1.56 -8.60 0.34
C PHE A 36 0.49 -8.41 -0.74
N LEU A 37 -0.70 -8.98 -0.55
CA LEU A 37 -1.82 -8.79 -1.48
C LEU A 37 -2.33 -7.35 -1.49
N ALA A 38 -2.37 -6.68 -0.34
CA ALA A 38 -2.74 -5.27 -0.27
C ALA A 38 -1.73 -4.37 -1.00
N THR A 39 -0.42 -4.58 -0.80
CA THR A 39 0.64 -3.83 -1.48
C THR A 39 0.70 -4.11 -2.98
N ALA A 40 0.53 -5.37 -3.40
CA ALA A 40 0.45 -5.75 -4.81
C ALA A 40 -0.81 -5.19 -5.50
N GLY A 41 -1.98 -5.30 -4.86
CA GLY A 41 -3.23 -4.77 -5.37
C GLY A 41 -3.19 -3.24 -5.55
N GLY A 42 -2.64 -2.52 -4.56
CA GLY A 42 -2.45 -1.08 -4.66
C GLY A 42 -1.45 -0.69 -5.77
N ALA A 43 -0.33 -1.42 -5.91
CA ALA A 43 0.62 -1.21 -6.99
C ALA A 43 0.00 -1.40 -8.37
N LEU A 44 -0.80 -2.47 -8.56
CA LEU A 44 -1.49 -2.75 -9.81
C LEU A 44 -2.54 -1.66 -10.12
N GLY A 45 -3.33 -1.25 -9.14
CA GLY A 45 -4.31 -0.18 -9.33
C GLY A 45 -3.67 1.17 -9.67
N CYS A 46 -2.58 1.55 -8.98
CA CYS A 46 -1.80 2.74 -9.32
C CYS A 46 -1.17 2.63 -10.72
N SER A 47 -0.67 1.45 -11.10
CA SER A 47 -0.13 1.19 -12.44
C SER A 47 -1.18 1.37 -13.53
N LEU A 48 -2.38 0.82 -13.31
CA LEU A 48 -3.50 0.94 -14.24
C LEU A 48 -3.93 2.40 -14.41
N LEU A 49 -4.10 3.12 -13.29
CA LEU A 49 -4.43 4.55 -13.32
C LEU A 49 -3.35 5.40 -14.00
N LEU A 50 -2.08 5.01 -13.89
CA LEU A 50 -0.97 5.67 -14.57
C LEU A 50 -0.96 5.32 -16.07
N ALA A 51 -1.17 4.06 -16.44
CA ALA A 51 -1.22 3.60 -17.82
C ALA A 51 -2.35 4.29 -18.60
N VAL A 52 -3.55 4.37 -18.01
CA VAL A 52 -4.67 5.11 -18.62
C VAL A 52 -4.34 6.60 -18.74
N ALA A 53 -3.60 7.15 -17.77
CA ALA A 53 -3.19 8.55 -17.84
C ALA A 53 -2.18 8.85 -18.97
N LEU A 54 -1.33 7.89 -19.32
CA LEU A 54 -0.36 8.00 -20.41
C LEU A 54 -1.01 7.80 -21.79
N LEU A 55 -2.02 6.93 -21.89
CA LEU A 55 -2.65 6.55 -23.17
C LEU A 55 -3.64 7.59 -23.70
N SER A 56 -4.33 8.36 -22.85
CA SER A 56 -5.37 9.29 -23.32
C SER A 56 -5.62 10.45 -22.36
N THR A 57 -5.32 11.67 -22.82
CA THR A 57 -5.60 12.92 -22.10
C THR A 57 -7.10 13.17 -21.92
N LYS A 58 -7.96 12.69 -22.84
CA LYS A 58 -9.41 12.76 -22.70
C LYS A 58 -9.94 11.83 -21.61
N SER A 59 -9.33 10.64 -21.46
CA SER A 59 -9.70 9.68 -20.41
C SER A 59 -9.26 10.16 -19.02
N VAL A 60 -8.17 10.93 -18.91
CA VAL A 60 -7.70 11.53 -17.65
C VAL A 60 -8.73 12.46 -17.02
N ALA A 61 -9.37 13.32 -17.83
CA ALA A 61 -10.38 14.25 -17.33
C ALA A 61 -11.62 13.51 -16.80
N LEU A 62 -12.03 12.43 -17.48
CA LEU A 62 -13.13 11.57 -17.03
C LEU A 62 -12.78 10.78 -15.77
N LEU A 63 -11.54 10.25 -15.69
CA LEU A 63 -11.05 9.49 -14.53
C LEU A 63 -10.94 10.35 -13.28
N ARG A 64 -10.39 11.56 -13.40
CA ARG A 64 -10.29 12.53 -12.29
C ARG A 64 -11.64 12.99 -11.76
N ALA A 65 -12.68 12.95 -12.60
CA ALA A 65 -14.06 13.23 -12.21
C ALA A 65 -14.84 11.96 -11.79
N SER A 66 -14.20 10.78 -11.83
CA SER A 66 -14.89 9.52 -11.56
C SER A 66 -14.92 9.20 -10.07
N LEU A 67 -16.07 8.67 -9.62
CA LEU A 67 -16.21 8.05 -8.31
C LEU A 67 -15.25 6.85 -8.12
N PHE A 68 -14.77 6.26 -9.21
CA PHE A 68 -13.84 5.13 -9.19
C PHE A 68 -12.48 5.51 -8.59
N GLU A 69 -11.90 6.66 -8.95
CA GLU A 69 -10.61 7.10 -8.39
C GLU A 69 -10.74 7.32 -6.87
N ILE A 70 -11.83 7.97 -6.44
CA ILE A 70 -12.11 8.19 -5.00
C ILE A 70 -12.30 6.85 -4.28
N ALA A 71 -13.12 5.95 -4.82
CA ALA A 71 -13.39 4.65 -4.23
C ALA A 71 -12.12 3.79 -4.13
N PHE A 72 -11.29 3.76 -5.18
CA PHE A 72 -10.03 3.04 -5.19
C PHE A 72 -9.06 3.56 -4.12
N HIS A 73 -8.81 4.87 -4.08
CA HIS A 73 -7.90 5.42 -3.08
C HIS A 73 -8.46 5.25 -1.66
N ALA A 74 -9.77 5.40 -1.44
CA ALA A 74 -10.39 5.20 -0.13
C ALA A 74 -10.30 3.74 0.37
N THR A 75 -10.55 2.75 -0.51
CA THR A 75 -10.39 1.34 -0.15
C THR A 75 -8.93 0.99 0.10
N ALA A 76 -8.01 1.56 -0.70
CA ALA A 76 -6.59 1.39 -0.48
C ALA A 76 -6.17 1.89 0.92
N VAL A 77 -6.64 3.06 1.38
CA VAL A 77 -6.37 3.54 2.75
C VAL A 77 -6.79 2.52 3.80
N GLY A 78 -8.03 2.02 3.70
CA GLY A 78 -8.56 1.05 4.66
C GLY A 78 -7.77 -0.26 4.67
N LEU A 79 -7.42 -0.76 3.49
CA LEU A 79 -6.62 -1.97 3.34
C LEU A 79 -5.21 -1.78 3.86
N TYR A 80 -4.49 -0.74 3.44
CA TYR A 80 -3.12 -0.49 3.89
C TYR A 80 -3.06 -0.27 5.40
N ALA A 81 -3.95 0.52 5.99
CA ALA A 81 -3.97 0.75 7.44
C ALA A 81 -4.25 -0.54 8.22
N SER A 82 -5.26 -1.31 7.80
CA SER A 82 -5.65 -2.55 8.48
C SER A 82 -4.57 -3.62 8.35
N GLN A 83 -4.03 -3.84 7.15
CA GLN A 83 -2.99 -4.86 6.95
C GLN A 83 -1.66 -4.47 7.59
N SER A 84 -1.30 -3.18 7.61
CA SER A 84 -0.11 -2.71 8.35
C SER A 84 -0.26 -2.92 9.85
N SER A 85 -1.47 -2.68 10.39
CA SER A 85 -1.78 -2.94 11.80
C SER A 85 -1.71 -4.41 12.12
N TYR A 86 -2.23 -5.25 11.23
CA TYR A 86 -2.17 -6.70 11.42
C TYR A 86 -0.73 -7.22 11.38
N LEU A 87 0.09 -6.74 10.43
CA LEU A 87 1.51 -7.10 10.33
C LEU A 87 2.31 -6.58 11.54
N HIS A 88 2.01 -5.38 12.05
CA HIS A 88 2.61 -4.85 13.27
C HIS A 88 2.30 -5.74 14.48
N VAL A 89 1.03 -6.08 14.71
CA VAL A 89 0.65 -6.96 15.84
C VAL A 89 1.28 -8.34 15.69
N ALA A 90 1.27 -8.92 14.49
CA ALA A 90 1.90 -10.21 14.24
C ALA A 90 3.42 -10.19 14.49
N THR A 91 4.09 -9.10 14.12
CA THR A 91 5.54 -8.97 14.35
C THR A 91 5.88 -8.82 15.83
N SER A 92 5.12 -8.04 16.58
CA SER A 92 5.34 -7.87 18.03
C SER A 92 5.04 -9.15 18.82
N ILE A 93 4.01 -9.91 18.44
CA ILE A 93 3.66 -11.14 19.18
C ILE A 93 4.56 -12.31 18.79
N TYR A 94 4.75 -12.54 17.49
CA TYR A 94 5.37 -13.77 16.99
C TYR A 94 6.85 -13.62 16.64
N LEU A 95 7.32 -12.42 16.28
CA LEU A 95 8.69 -12.23 15.78
C LEU A 95 9.63 -11.61 16.81
N GLU A 96 9.13 -10.67 17.61
CA GLU A 96 9.90 -9.99 18.64
C GLU A 96 10.61 -10.92 19.64
N PRO A 97 10.01 -12.02 20.14
CA PRO A 97 10.72 -12.92 21.05
C PRO A 97 11.90 -13.65 20.40
N TYR A 98 11.87 -13.87 19.08
CA TYR A 98 12.90 -14.60 18.34
C TYR A 98 13.89 -13.67 17.60
N LYS A 99 13.81 -12.36 17.81
CA LYS A 99 14.59 -11.36 17.04
C LYS A 99 16.11 -11.59 17.05
N ASN A 100 16.64 -12.21 18.10
CA ASN A 100 18.07 -12.50 18.25
C ASN A 100 18.53 -13.71 17.43
N ASP A 101 17.60 -14.62 17.11
CA ASP A 101 17.86 -15.84 16.31
C ASP A 101 17.65 -15.59 14.81
N LEU A 102 16.97 -14.50 14.45
CA LEU A 102 16.79 -14.08 13.07
C LEU A 102 18.08 -13.45 12.52
N GLU A 103 18.25 -13.53 11.19
CA GLU A 103 19.26 -12.73 10.49
C GLU A 103 19.08 -11.24 10.85
N ALA A 104 20.19 -10.54 11.08
CA ALA A 104 20.22 -9.16 11.57
C ALA A 104 19.31 -8.18 10.79
N TYR A 105 19.08 -8.44 9.50
CA TYR A 105 18.27 -7.57 8.63
C TYR A 105 16.80 -7.98 8.50
N THR A 106 16.40 -9.18 8.94
CA THR A 106 15.06 -9.70 8.70
C THR A 106 14.00 -9.03 9.57
N TYR A 107 14.27 -8.93 10.88
CA TYR A 107 13.37 -8.21 11.79
C TYR A 107 13.19 -6.72 11.42
N PRO A 108 14.26 -5.92 11.22
CA PRO A 108 14.09 -4.52 10.85
C PRO A 108 13.46 -4.36 9.45
N ALA A 109 13.68 -5.27 8.51
CA ALA A 109 13.02 -5.23 7.20
C ALA A 109 11.50 -5.36 7.33
N ILE A 110 11.01 -6.28 8.15
CA ILE A 110 9.56 -6.46 8.34
C ILE A 110 8.97 -5.30 9.15
N VAL A 111 9.74 -4.75 10.10
CA VAL A 111 9.35 -3.52 10.79
C VAL A 111 9.19 -2.36 9.82
N THR A 112 10.16 -2.17 8.92
CA THR A 112 10.09 -1.11 7.91
C THR A 112 8.92 -1.31 6.93
N SER A 113 8.55 -2.56 6.61
CA SER A 113 7.47 -2.80 5.65
C SER A 113 6.11 -2.35 6.19
N TYR A 114 5.77 -2.62 7.47
CA TYR A 114 4.50 -2.12 8.01
C TYR A 114 4.50 -0.60 8.20
N TRP A 115 5.64 0.02 8.52
CA TRP A 115 5.75 1.50 8.58
C TRP A 115 5.55 2.13 7.20
N LEU A 116 6.14 1.54 6.15
CA LEU A 116 5.91 1.96 4.78
C LEU A 116 4.45 1.75 4.36
N GLY A 117 3.79 0.70 4.86
CA GLY A 117 2.36 0.48 4.68
C GLY A 117 1.49 1.59 5.27
N TYR A 118 1.80 2.07 6.49
CA TYR A 118 1.13 3.24 7.06
C TYR A 118 1.40 4.52 6.26
N PHE A 119 2.62 4.70 5.77
CA PHE A 119 2.96 5.83 4.93
C PHE A 119 2.18 5.80 3.60
N LEU A 120 2.06 4.63 2.97
CA LEU A 120 1.20 4.42 1.81
C LEU A 120 -0.26 4.77 2.12
N ALA A 121 -0.80 4.33 3.25
CA ALA A 121 -2.15 4.72 3.68
C ALA A 121 -2.31 6.25 3.79
N ALA A 122 -1.31 6.95 4.31
CA ALA A 122 -1.31 8.41 4.36
C ALA A 122 -1.26 9.05 2.96
N LEU A 123 -0.47 8.52 2.03
CA LEU A 123 -0.43 9.03 0.65
C LEU A 123 -1.75 8.80 -0.08
N HIS A 124 -2.34 7.61 0.06
CA HIS A 124 -3.65 7.30 -0.53
C HIS A 124 -4.76 8.18 0.05
N SER A 125 -4.71 8.51 1.35
CA SER A 125 -5.72 9.35 1.99
C SER A 125 -5.64 10.79 1.52
N LEU A 126 -4.44 11.34 1.33
CA LEU A 126 -4.25 12.65 0.71
C LEU A 126 -4.86 12.68 -0.69
N ASP A 127 -4.59 11.67 -1.52
CA ASP A 127 -5.17 11.57 -2.86
C ASP A 127 -6.69 11.45 -2.81
N THR A 128 -7.26 10.68 -1.87
CA THR A 128 -8.72 10.62 -1.66
C THR A 128 -9.30 12.00 -1.35
N VAL A 129 -8.67 12.78 -0.45
CA VAL A 129 -9.14 14.12 -0.08
C VAL A 129 -9.05 15.09 -1.27
N TYR A 130 -7.95 15.05 -2.03
CA TYR A 130 -7.81 15.88 -3.23
C TYR A 130 -8.84 15.50 -4.30
N ALA A 131 -9.08 14.21 -4.53
CA ALA A 131 -10.08 13.73 -5.46
C ALA A 131 -11.51 14.14 -5.03
N LEU A 132 -11.85 14.02 -3.75
CA LEU A 132 -13.13 14.48 -3.20
C LEU A 132 -13.35 15.98 -3.39
N LYS A 133 -12.33 16.80 -3.13
CA LYS A 133 -12.40 18.26 -3.35
C LYS A 133 -12.60 18.61 -4.82
N HIS A 134 -11.96 17.87 -5.74
CA HIS A 134 -12.09 18.10 -7.17
C HIS A 134 -13.48 17.66 -7.68
N TYR A 135 -13.96 16.51 -7.21
CA TYR A 135 -15.30 16.01 -7.52
C TYR A 135 -16.40 16.97 -7.06
N GLY A 136 -16.29 17.52 -5.84
CA GLY A 136 -17.23 18.51 -5.32
C GLY A 136 -17.25 19.83 -6.08
N ARG A 137 -16.15 20.21 -6.74
CA ARG A 137 -16.07 21.40 -7.60
C ARG A 137 -16.66 21.19 -8.99
N SER A 138 -16.53 19.99 -9.56
CA SER A 138 -17.07 19.65 -10.89
C SER A 138 -18.60 19.60 -10.92
N ARG A 139 -19.24 19.38 -9.77
CA ARG A 139 -20.71 19.30 -9.63
C ARG A 139 -21.41 20.63 -9.33
N ARG A 140 -20.67 21.72 -9.08
CA ARG A 140 -21.22 23.07 -8.92
C ARG A 140 -21.11 23.83 -10.22
#